data_AF-A0A3N5FAP7-F1
#
_entry.id   AF-A0A3N5FAP7-F1
#
_cell.length_a   1.000
_cell.length_b   1.000
_cell.length_c   1.000
_cell.angle_alpha   90.00
_cell.angle_beta   90.00
_cell.angle_gamma   90.00
#
_symmetry.space_group_name_H-M   'P 1'
#
loop_
_entity.id
_entity.type
_entity.pdbx_description
1 polymer ?
#
loop_
_entity_poly.entity_id
_entity_poly.type
_entity_poly.pdbx_seq_one_letter_code
_entity_poly.pdbx_strand_id
1 'polypeptide(L)' 'MTGMAGSLRLVVGLDGAGRCALREQYCSQLHRVLQLIPGDVPQEGVLYVLNPTGGVLQGDRLDADIRVEAGAHAIVTTPS' A
#
# COMPACT_ATOMS: atom_id res chain seq x y z
N MET A 1 13.48 -13.58 21.46
CA MET A 1 12.00 -13.43 21.36
C MET A 1 11.65 -13.35 19.89
N THR A 2 10.64 -14.09 19.44
CA THR A 2 10.10 -14.00 18.07
C THR A 2 9.08 -12.86 18.03
N GLY A 3 9.30 -11.86 17.17
CA GLY A 3 8.34 -10.77 16.95
C GLY A 3 7.25 -11.13 15.94
N MET A 4 6.40 -10.16 15.63
CA MET A 4 5.30 -10.28 14.67
C MET A 4 5.79 -10.13 13.23
N ALA A 5 5.19 -10.87 12.30
CA ALA A 5 5.45 -10.72 10.88
C ALA A 5 4.23 -10.11 10.19
N GLY A 6 4.45 -9.04 9.43
CA GLY A 6 3.47 -8.38 8.60
C GLY A 6 3.82 -8.50 7.12
N SER A 7 2.82 -8.71 6.29
CA SER A 7 2.97 -8.80 4.85
C SER A 7 1.93 -7.93 4.16
N LEU A 8 2.39 -7.14 3.19
CA LEU A 8 1.60 -6.28 2.34
C LEU A 8 1.78 -6.70 0.88
N ARG A 9 0.69 -6.89 0.15
CA ARG A 9 0.72 -6.98 -1.32
C ARG A 9 -0.26 -6.01 -1.94
N LEU A 10 0.20 -5.19 -2.86
CA LEU A 10 -0.59 -4.23 -3.61
C LEU A 10 -0.33 -4.36 -5.10
N VAL A 11 -1.41 -4.29 -5.89
CA VAL A 11 -1.32 -4.09 -7.34
C VAL A 11 -2.08 -2.82 -7.68
N VAL A 12 -1.38 -1.83 -8.22
CA VAL A 12 -1.95 -0.57 -8.69
C VAL A 12 -1.93 -0.56 -10.20
N GLY A 13 -3.07 -0.26 -10.81
CA GLY A 13 -3.24 -0.24 -12.26
C GLY A 13 -4.30 0.76 -12.67
N LEU A 14 -4.71 0.72 -13.93
CA LEU A 14 -5.81 1.56 -14.43
C LEU A 14 -7.15 0.81 -14.35
N ASP A 15 -8.22 1.53 -14.04
CA ASP A 15 -9.60 1.04 -14.16
C ASP A 15 -10.10 1.10 -15.61
N GLY A 16 -11.35 0.68 -15.84
CA GLY A 16 -11.97 0.71 -17.18
C GLY A 16 -12.18 2.12 -17.75
N ALA A 17 -12.02 3.16 -16.94
CA ALA A 17 -12.08 4.56 -17.34
C ALA A 17 -10.69 5.20 -17.47
N GLY A 18 -9.60 4.43 -17.34
CA GLY A 18 -8.23 4.93 -17.44
C GLY A 18 -7.75 5.70 -16.20
N ARG A 19 -8.41 5.52 -15.05
CA ARG A 19 -8.04 6.14 -13.76
C ARG A 19 -7.22 5.19 -12.91
N CYS A 20 -6.30 5.72 -12.11
CA CYS A 20 -5.54 4.95 -11.14
C CYS A 20 -6.46 4.26 -10.14
N ALA A 21 -6.24 2.97 -9.92
CA ALA A 21 -7.04 2.15 -9.04
C ALA A 21 -6.19 1.10 -8.34
N LEU A 22 -6.55 0.79 -7.09
CA LEU A 22 -6.01 -0.36 -6.36
C LEU A 22 -6.74 -1.62 -6.86
N ARG A 23 -6.03 -2.43 -7.64
CA ARG A 23 -6.56 -3.63 -8.33
C ARG A 23 -6.58 -4.84 -7.40
N GLU A 24 -5.52 -5.00 -6.61
CA GLU A 24 -5.41 -6.06 -5.62
C GLU A 24 -4.85 -5.49 -4.32
N GLN A 25 -5.37 -5.99 -3.20
CA GLN A 25 -4.91 -5.65 -1.87
C GLN A 25 -4.91 -6.89 -0.99
N TYR A 26 -3.75 -7.16 -0.39
CA TYR A 26 -3.59 -8.07 0.74
C TYR A 26 -2.80 -7.36 1.83
N CYS A 27 -3.23 -7.53 3.07
CA CYS A 27 -2.64 -6.88 4.23
C CYS A 27 -2.79 -7.79 5.44
N SER A 28 -1.69 -8.20 6.06
CA SER A 28 -1.70 -8.94 7.33
C SER A 28 -1.34 -8.02 8.50
N GLN A 29 -0.97 -8.60 9.66
CA GLN A 29 -0.63 -7.83 10.85
C GLN A 29 0.43 -6.74 10.56
N LEU A 30 0.49 -5.73 11.42
CA LEU A 30 1.42 -4.60 11.34
C LEU A 30 1.27 -3.67 10.12
N HIS A 31 0.40 -3.99 9.16
CA HIS A 31 0.09 -3.14 8.02
C HIS A 31 -1.39 -2.74 8.05
N ARG A 32 -1.68 -1.55 7.54
CA ARG A 32 -3.00 -1.10 7.13
C ARG A 32 -2.84 -0.18 5.93
N VAL A 33 -3.70 -0.35 4.94
CA VAL A 33 -3.75 0.48 3.75
C VAL A 33 -5.04 1.27 3.77
N LEU A 34 -4.95 2.59 3.61
CA LEU A 34 -6.12 3.43 3.43
C LEU A 34 -6.59 3.41 1.98
N GLN A 35 -7.79 3.92 1.74
CA GLN A 35 -8.33 4.07 0.38
C GLN A 35 -7.35 4.85 -0.52
N LEU A 36 -7.26 4.44 -1.79
CA LEU A 36 -6.53 5.19 -2.80
C LEU A 36 -7.20 6.55 -3.01
N ILE A 37 -6.41 7.61 -2.94
CA ILE A 37 -6.86 8.98 -3.20
C ILE A 37 -6.40 9.36 -4.60
N PRO A 38 -7.30 9.81 -5.50
CA PRO A 38 -6.89 10.31 -6.82
C PRO A 38 -5.90 11.47 -6.71
N GLY A 39 -4.89 11.48 -7.59
CA GLY A 39 -3.92 12.58 -7.71
C GLY A 39 -4.36 13.68 -8.68
N ASP A 40 -3.41 14.50 -9.13
CA ASP A 40 -3.69 15.66 -10.00
C ASP A 40 -4.07 15.26 -11.42
N VAL A 41 -3.67 14.08 -11.87
CA VAL A 41 -4.02 13.49 -13.17
C VAL A 41 -4.74 12.15 -12.98
N PRO A 42 -5.61 11.73 -13.91
CA PRO A 42 -6.40 10.50 -13.75
C PRO A 42 -5.56 9.26 -13.47
N GLN A 43 -4.36 9.16 -14.03
CA GLN A 43 -3.46 8.03 -13.88
C GLN A 43 -2.69 8.04 -12.54
N GLU A 44 -2.81 9.09 -11.74
CA GLU A 44 -2.12 9.22 -10.47
C GLU A 44 -3.03 8.86 -9.29
N GLY A 45 -2.46 8.16 -8.31
CA GLY A 45 -3.13 7.83 -7.05
C GLY A 45 -2.16 7.78 -5.88
N VAL A 46 -2.62 8.27 -4.72
CA VAL A 46 -1.88 8.27 -3.46
C VAL A 46 -2.42 7.17 -2.54
N LEU A 47 -1.52 6.37 -1.99
CA LEU A 47 -1.82 5.31 -1.03
C LEU A 47 -1.06 5.57 0.27
N TYR A 48 -1.80 5.57 1.38
CA TYR A 48 -1.22 5.63 2.72
C TYR A 48 -1.12 4.21 3.29
N VAL A 49 0.11 3.79 3.58
CA VAL A 49 0.42 2.55 4.28
C VAL A 49 0.83 2.92 5.71
N LEU A 50 0.18 2.34 6.70
CA LEU A 50 0.43 2.67 8.11
C LEU A 50 0.57 1.41 8.95
N ASN A 51 1.29 1.55 10.05
CA ASN A 51 1.35 0.54 11.11
C ASN A 51 0.29 0.88 12.16
N PRO A 52 -0.80 0.10 12.29
CA PRO A 52 -1.87 0.41 13.23
C PRO A 52 -1.55 -0.01 14.67
N THR A 53 -0.35 -0.53 14.93
CA THR A 53 0.10 -0.95 16.26
C THR A 53 0.80 0.21 16.98
N GLY A 54 1.27 -0.02 18.21
CA GLY A 54 2.04 0.97 18.97
C GLY A 54 3.48 1.17 18.46
N GLY A 55 3.75 0.86 17.18
CA GLY A 55 5.08 0.83 16.58
C GLY A 55 5.56 -0.59 16.20
N VAL A 56 6.79 -0.62 15.70
CA VAL A 56 7.53 -1.84 15.33
C VAL A 56 8.52 -2.15 16.45
N LEU A 57 8.40 -3.34 17.04
CA LEU A 57 9.20 -3.75 18.19
C LEU A 57 10.36 -4.68 17.78
N GLN A 58 11.24 -4.99 18.73
CA GLN A 58 12.36 -5.88 18.49
C GLN A 58 11.88 -7.27 18.02
N GLY A 59 12.39 -7.68 16.85
CA GLY A 59 12.09 -8.98 16.25
C GLY A 59 10.86 -8.96 15.33
N ASP A 60 10.16 -7.83 15.21
CA ASP A 60 9.10 -7.67 14.21
C ASP A 60 9.69 -7.57 12.80
N ARG A 61 8.90 -7.98 11.81
CA ARG A 61 9.27 -7.93 10.39
C ARG A 61 8.11 -7.41 9.55
N LEU A 62 8.42 -6.51 8.62
CA LEU A 62 7.50 -5.97 7.63
C LEU A 62 8.02 -6.33 6.24
N ASP A 63 7.25 -7.09 5.46
CA ASP A 63 7.52 -7.34 4.05
C ASP A 63 6.43 -6.68 3.19
N ALA A 64 6.83 -5.93 2.17
CA ALA A 64 5.91 -5.27 1.24
C ALA A 64 6.25 -5.60 -0.22
N ASP A 65 5.24 -6.04 -0.96
CA ASP A 65 5.27 -6.34 -2.39
C ASP A 65 4.30 -5.40 -3.10
N ILE A 66 4.83 -4.43 -3.85
CA ILE A 66 4.03 -3.38 -4.49
C ILE A 66 4.32 -3.41 -5.98
N ARG A 67 3.30 -3.72 -6.77
CA ARG A 67 3.37 -3.73 -8.23
C ARG A 67 2.57 -2.55 -8.80
N VAL A 68 3.21 -1.78 -9.68
CA VAL A 68 2.54 -0.74 -10.46
C VAL A 68 2.50 -1.18 -11.92
N GLU A 69 1.30 -1.32 -12.45
CA GLU A 69 1.05 -1.75 -13.82
C GLU A 69 1.19 -0.58 -14.81
N ALA A 70 1.35 -0.92 -16.09
CA ALA A 70 1.60 0.04 -17.15
C ALA A 70 0.55 1.16 -17.18
N GLY A 71 1.02 2.40 -17.25
CA GLY A 71 0.17 3.59 -17.35
C GLY A 71 -0.36 4.12 -16.02
N ALA A 72 -0.22 3.40 -14.90
CA ALA A 72 -0.54 3.91 -13.59
C ALA A 72 0.66 4.64 -12.95
N HIS A 73 0.38 5.65 -12.15
CA HIS A 73 1.34 6.35 -11.30
C HIS A 73 0.87 6.26 -9.85
N ALA A 74 1.64 5.56 -9.01
CA ALA A 74 1.29 5.34 -7.61
C ALA A 74 2.29 6.06 -6.69
N ILE A 75 1.76 6.93 -5.84
CA ILE A 75 2.51 7.55 -4.74
C ILE A 75 2.17 6.76 -3.48
N VAL A 76 3.09 5.93 -3.02
CA VAL A 76 2.93 5.19 -1.76
C VAL A 76 3.69 5.92 -0.67
N THR A 77 2.98 6.30 0.38
CA THR A 77 3.56 7.03 1.51
C THR A 77 3.16 6.40 2.84
N THR A 78 4.04 6.51 3.82
CA THR A 78 3.77 6.16 5.21
C THR A 78 3.66 7.45 6.00
N PRO A 79 2.50 7.82 6.55
CA PRO A 79 2.42 8.99 7.41
C PRO A 79 3.23 8.69 8.67
N SER A 80 4.32 9.45 8.86
CA SER A 80 5.19 9.38 10.03
C SER A 80 4.49 9.89 11.28
#